data_AF-A0A915MRI2-F1
#
_entry.id   AF-A0A915MRI2-F1
#
_cell.length_a   1.000
_cell.length_b   1.000
_cell.length_c   1.000
_cell.angle_alpha   90.00
_cell.angle_beta   90.00
_cell.angle_gamma   90.00
#
_symmetry.space_group_name_H-M   'P 1'
#
loop_
_entity.id
_entity.type
_entity.pdbx_description
1 polymer ?
#
loop_
_entity_poly.entity_id
_entity_poly.type
_entity_poly.pdbx_seq_one_letter_code
_entity_poly.pdbx_strand_id
1 'polypeptide(L)'
;MGTMFTIYDNGENPKKPSAVGENIRRELAAVIYEKNVLGLKGPRKMTIIMPGIYIDPKHNYLRPLAERDSILERYRTNRLDEMVVLNNKQPVWNEESQSYVLNFHGRVTQASVKNFQIVHSMHASQSEMNHQNNNNHQVIPDPSEYVIMQFGRIDNETFTMDVRYPLTPVQAFGIAMTSFHGKLACE
;
A
#
# COMPACT_ATOMS: atom_id res chain seq x y z
N MET A 1 7.36 -13.73 10.22
CA MET A 1 7.97 -13.90 8.87
C MET A 1 6.89 -14.05 7.81
N GLY A 2 6.86 -13.16 6.81
CA GLY A 2 5.93 -13.21 5.66
C GLY A 2 4.72 -12.29 5.71
N THR A 3 4.76 -11.24 6.55
CA THR A 3 3.73 -10.17 6.63
C THR A 3 4.33 -8.77 6.51
N MET A 4 5.65 -8.67 6.37
CA MET A 4 6.37 -7.41 6.20
C MET A 4 7.39 -7.60 5.09
N PHE A 5 7.43 -6.66 4.16
CA PHE A 5 8.24 -6.70 2.96
C PHE A 5 8.93 -5.34 2.79
N THR A 6 10.12 -5.37 2.22
CA THR A 6 10.87 -4.16 1.83
C THR A 6 11.22 -4.29 0.35
N ILE A 7 10.95 -3.22 -0.41
CA ILE A 7 11.26 -3.10 -1.83
C ILE A 7 12.54 -2.28 -1.92
N TYR A 8 13.56 -2.82 -2.56
CA TYR A 8 14.85 -2.15 -2.76
C TYR A 8 15.05 -1.77 -4.23
N ASP A 9 15.94 -0.82 -4.48
CA ASP A 9 16.53 -0.66 -5.81
C ASP A 9 17.62 -1.73 -6.07
N ASN A 10 18.40 -1.54 -7.13
CA ASN A 10 19.47 -2.44 -7.54
C ASN A 10 20.81 -2.21 -6.80
N GLY A 11 20.85 -1.34 -5.80
CA GLY A 11 22.08 -1.10 -5.04
C GLY A 11 22.49 -2.29 -4.17
N GLU A 12 23.65 -2.17 -3.55
CA GLU A 12 24.23 -3.20 -2.71
C GLU A 12 23.68 -3.16 -1.28
N ASN A 13 23.59 -4.34 -0.66
CA ASN A 13 23.27 -4.45 0.77
C ASN A 13 24.38 -3.76 1.59
N PRO A 14 24.07 -2.82 2.50
CA PRO A 14 25.05 -2.09 3.32
C PRO A 14 25.94 -2.98 4.19
N LYS A 15 25.56 -4.24 4.41
CA LYS A 15 26.39 -5.23 5.13
C LYS A 15 27.55 -5.76 4.29
N LYS A 16 27.60 -5.49 2.98
CA LYS A 16 28.71 -5.89 2.12
C LYS A 16 29.85 -4.88 2.21
N PRO A 17 31.12 -5.32 2.29
CA PRO A 17 32.27 -4.41 2.30
C PRO A 17 32.38 -3.53 1.05
N SER A 18 31.84 -3.97 -0.08
CA SER A 18 31.83 -3.23 -1.36
C SER A 18 30.78 -2.09 -1.41
N ALA A 19 29.83 -2.07 -0.47
CA ALA A 19 28.71 -1.14 -0.49
C ALA A 19 29.15 0.22 0.09
N VAL A 20 29.51 1.16 -0.79
CA VAL A 20 30.01 2.49 -0.41
C VAL A 20 29.23 3.60 -1.12
N GLY A 21 28.91 4.67 -0.39
CA GLY A 21 28.32 5.88 -0.95
C GLY A 21 27.02 5.62 -1.70
N GLU A 22 26.96 6.04 -2.96
CA GLU A 22 25.74 5.95 -3.78
C GLU A 22 25.38 4.53 -4.22
N ASN A 23 26.33 3.58 -4.15
CA ASN A 23 26.12 2.17 -4.49
C ASN A 23 25.30 1.42 -3.45
N ILE A 24 25.08 1.99 -2.27
CA ILE A 24 24.25 1.39 -1.23
C ILE A 24 22.79 1.44 -1.65
N ARG A 25 22.09 0.31 -1.51
CA ARG A 25 20.69 0.18 -1.90
C ARG A 25 19.79 1.16 -1.17
N ARG A 26 18.78 1.64 -1.88
CA ARG A 26 17.68 2.44 -1.34
C ARG A 26 16.53 1.53 -0.91
N GLU A 27 15.80 1.94 0.12
CA GLU A 27 14.48 1.38 0.40
C GLU A 27 13.42 2.22 -0.32
N LEU A 28 12.77 1.63 -1.32
CA LEU A 28 11.79 2.31 -2.17
C LEU A 28 10.40 2.33 -1.52
N ALA A 29 10.06 1.27 -0.79
CA ALA A 29 8.87 1.19 0.04
C ALA A 29 8.95 -0.03 0.98
N ALA A 30 8.14 -0.02 2.03
CA ALA A 30 7.83 -1.19 2.84
C ALA A 30 6.33 -1.47 2.80
N VAL A 31 5.97 -2.75 2.85
CA VAL A 31 4.58 -3.22 2.88
C VAL A 31 4.37 -4.05 4.14
N ILE A 32 3.37 -3.71 4.93
CA ILE A 32 3.02 -4.36 6.18
C ILE A 32 1.58 -4.88 6.07
N TYR A 33 1.39 -6.15 6.41
CA TYR A 33 0.09 -6.80 6.47
C TYR A 33 -0.25 -7.17 7.91
N GLU A 34 -1.31 -6.57 8.43
CA GLU A 34 -1.81 -6.80 9.78
C GLU A 34 -3.03 -7.72 9.72
N LYS A 35 -3.13 -8.67 10.66
CA LYS A 35 -4.35 -9.46 10.81
C LYS A 35 -5.43 -8.57 11.42
N ASN A 36 -6.67 -8.70 10.96
CA ASN A 36 -7.78 -8.04 11.63
C ASN A 36 -7.97 -8.67 13.02
N VAL A 37 -8.00 -7.83 14.05
CA VAL A 37 -7.89 -8.22 15.48
C VAL A 37 -9.11 -9.00 15.98
N LEU A 38 -10.19 -9.07 15.19
CA LEU A 38 -11.47 -9.68 15.55
C LEU A 38 -11.74 -11.06 14.91
N GLY A 39 -10.76 -11.67 14.23
CA GLY A 39 -10.94 -13.01 13.64
C GLY A 39 -11.97 -13.09 12.50
N LEU A 40 -12.51 -11.94 12.06
CA LEU A 40 -13.41 -11.83 10.92
C LEU A 40 -12.65 -12.16 9.64
N LYS A 41 -13.19 -13.09 8.85
CA LYS A 41 -12.72 -13.41 7.50
C LYS A 41 -12.85 -12.15 6.64
N GLY A 42 -11.74 -11.49 6.35
CA GLY A 42 -11.70 -10.29 5.53
C GLY A 42 -10.28 -9.96 5.08
N PRO A 43 -10.12 -9.09 4.06
CA PRO A 43 -8.82 -8.65 3.59
C PRO A 43 -7.97 -8.10 4.73
N ARG A 44 -6.70 -8.49 4.80
CA ARG A 44 -5.76 -7.98 5.81
C ARG A 44 -5.56 -6.49 5.60
N LYS A 45 -5.48 -5.73 6.70
CA LYS A 45 -5.04 -4.34 6.64
C LYS A 45 -3.64 -4.30 6.05
N MET A 46 -3.48 -3.54 4.99
CA MET A 46 -2.25 -3.35 4.23
C MET A 46 -1.80 -1.91 4.41
N THR A 47 -0.61 -1.73 4.96
CA THR A 47 0.04 -0.42 5.15
C THR A 47 1.27 -0.38 4.27
N ILE A 48 1.40 0.65 3.45
CA ILE A 48 2.55 0.89 2.61
C ILE A 48 3.21 2.17 3.09
N ILE A 49 4.53 2.12 3.25
CA ILE A 49 5.31 3.27 3.71
C ILE A 49 6.42 3.49 2.70
N MET A 50 6.55 4.71 2.23
CA MET A 50 7.60 5.10 1.29
C MET A 50 8.29 6.39 1.76
N PRO A 51 9.52 6.65 1.30
CA PRO A 51 10.17 7.94 1.54
C PRO A 51 9.28 9.12 1.14
N GLY A 52 9.40 10.23 1.86
CA GLY A 52 8.78 11.50 1.51
C GLY A 52 9.16 11.95 0.11
N ILE A 53 8.31 12.82 -0.46
CA ILE A 53 8.49 13.31 -1.83
C ILE A 53 8.86 14.78 -1.74
N TYR A 54 10.10 15.06 -2.09
CA TYR A 54 10.67 16.39 -2.07
C TYR A 54 10.98 16.84 -3.48
N ILE A 55 10.85 18.16 -3.71
CA ILE A 55 11.22 18.80 -4.97
C ILE A 55 12.73 18.66 -5.20
N ASP A 56 13.52 18.68 -4.12
CA ASP A 56 14.96 18.40 -4.18
C ASP A 56 15.22 16.88 -4.22
N PRO A 57 15.77 16.36 -5.33
CA PRO A 57 16.07 14.93 -5.48
C PRO A 57 17.02 14.41 -4.40
N LYS A 58 17.87 15.25 -3.80
CA LYS A 58 18.82 14.83 -2.77
C LYS A 58 18.13 14.31 -1.50
N HIS A 59 16.90 14.76 -1.23
CA HIS A 59 16.12 14.39 -0.06
C HIS A 59 15.22 13.16 -0.30
N ASN A 60 15.15 12.65 -1.55
CA ASN A 60 14.25 11.55 -1.92
C ASN A 60 14.84 10.15 -1.72
N TYR A 61 16.07 10.03 -1.24
CA TYR A 61 16.78 8.75 -1.21
C TYR A 61 17.03 8.25 0.22
N LEU A 62 16.17 7.34 0.69
CA LEU A 62 16.40 6.62 1.93
C LEU A 62 17.37 5.45 1.70
N ARG A 63 18.60 5.57 2.21
CA ARG A 63 19.63 4.52 2.19
C ARG A 63 20.01 4.13 3.62
N PRO A 64 19.31 3.18 4.25
CA PRO A 64 19.61 2.79 5.62
C PRO A 64 20.97 2.13 5.72
N LEU A 65 21.86 2.66 6.56
CA LEU A 65 23.14 2.03 6.93
C LEU A 65 22.99 1.11 8.15
N ALA A 66 22.02 1.43 9.01
CA ALA A 66 21.67 0.66 10.20
C ALA A 66 20.19 0.27 10.17
N GLU A 67 19.85 -0.83 10.84
CA GLU A 67 18.48 -1.36 10.87
C GLU A 67 17.48 -0.34 11.42
N ARG A 68 17.88 0.41 12.46
CA ARG A 68 17.07 1.50 13.05
C ARG A 68 16.63 2.55 12.03
N ASP A 69 17.34 2.70 10.91
CA ASP A 69 17.04 3.71 9.90
C ASP A 69 16.16 3.18 8.76
N SER A 70 15.88 1.86 8.75
CA SER A 70 14.97 1.22 7.80
C SER A 70 13.55 1.74 7.93
N ILE A 71 12.77 1.66 6.84
CA ILE A 71 11.35 2.03 6.82
C ILE A 71 10.58 1.24 7.88
N LEU A 72 10.87 -0.06 8.01
CA LEU A 72 10.17 -0.93 8.96
C LEU A 72 10.46 -0.57 10.41
N GLU A 73 11.70 -0.23 10.77
CA GLU A 73 12.01 0.23 12.13
C GLU A 73 11.45 1.61 12.42
N ARG A 74 11.44 2.52 11.44
CA ARG A 74 10.76 3.81 11.56
C ARG A 74 9.26 3.63 11.82
N TYR A 75 8.60 2.71 11.13
CA TYR A 75 7.22 2.33 11.42
C TYR A 75 7.02 1.82 12.85
N ARG A 76 7.85 0.84 13.28
CA ARG A 76 7.76 0.24 14.62
C ARG A 76 7.97 1.26 15.74
N THR A 77 8.82 2.25 15.50
CA THR A 77 9.16 3.31 16.47
C THR A 77 8.35 4.60 16.28
N ASN A 78 7.33 4.58 15.41
CA ASN A 78 6.47 5.72 15.09
C ASN A 78 7.22 6.99 14.66
N ARG A 79 8.28 6.86 13.87
CA ARG A 79 9.08 7.97 13.30
C ARG A 79 8.76 8.16 11.83
N LEU A 80 7.58 8.69 11.54
CA LEU A 80 7.01 8.78 10.19
C LEU A 80 6.85 10.22 9.66
N ASP A 81 7.38 11.23 10.36
CA ASP A 81 7.16 12.67 10.09
C ASP A 81 7.60 13.14 8.69
N GLU A 82 8.36 12.32 7.97
CA GLU A 82 8.91 12.58 6.63
C GLU A 82 8.59 11.44 5.64
N MET A 83 7.59 10.62 5.94
CA MET A 83 7.24 9.44 5.17
C MET A 83 5.82 9.55 4.65
N VAL A 84 5.60 9.02 3.44
CA VAL A 84 4.25 8.87 2.91
C VAL A 84 3.70 7.54 3.40
N VAL A 85 2.55 7.60 4.06
CA VAL A 85 1.84 6.42 4.58
C VAL A 85 0.56 6.23 3.77
N LEU A 86 0.48 5.07 3.11
CA LEU A 86 -0.66 4.66 2.30
C LEU A 86 -1.30 3.42 2.91
N ASN A 87 -2.58 3.21 2.63
CA ASN A 87 -3.33 2.06 3.09
C ASN A 87 -4.19 1.47 1.97
N ASN A 88 -4.52 0.19 2.07
CA ASN A 88 -5.61 -0.32 1.25
C ASN A 88 -6.91 0.40 1.62
N LYS A 89 -7.70 0.76 0.62
CA LYS A 89 -9.08 1.23 0.79
C LYS A 89 -9.90 0.09 1.41
N GLN A 90 -10.70 0.41 2.42
CA GLN A 90 -11.64 -0.55 3.00
C GLN A 90 -12.80 -0.75 2.03
N PRO A 91 -13.23 -2.01 1.80
CA PRO A 91 -14.39 -2.28 0.96
C PRO A 91 -15.66 -1.75 1.64
N VAL A 92 -16.62 -1.31 0.82
CA VAL A 92 -17.92 -0.81 1.30
C VAL A 92 -18.93 -1.95 1.22
N TRP A 93 -19.82 -2.04 2.21
CA TRP A 93 -20.92 -3.01 2.16
C TRP A 93 -21.88 -2.66 1.02
N ASN A 94 -22.19 -3.63 0.17
CA ASN A 94 -23.20 -3.52 -0.87
C ASN A 94 -24.42 -4.38 -0.49
N GLU A 95 -25.57 -3.74 -0.31
CA GLU A 95 -26.82 -4.42 0.08
C GLU A 95 -27.38 -5.31 -1.03
N GLU A 96 -27.21 -4.96 -2.30
CA GLU A 96 -27.71 -5.74 -3.43
C GLU A 96 -26.98 -7.07 -3.58
N SER A 97 -25.65 -7.05 -3.46
CA SER A 97 -24.80 -8.25 -3.55
C SER A 97 -24.55 -8.94 -2.20
N GLN A 98 -25.04 -8.36 -1.09
CA GLN A 98 -24.80 -8.82 0.29
C GLN A 98 -23.32 -9.12 0.56
N SER A 99 -22.43 -8.24 0.10
CA SER A 99 -20.98 -8.44 0.18
C SER A 99 -20.21 -7.13 0.28
N TYR A 100 -18.99 -7.22 0.80
CA TYR A 100 -18.04 -6.10 0.83
C TYR A 100 -17.36 -5.96 -0.53
N VAL A 101 -17.53 -4.81 -1.18
CA VAL A 101 -17.05 -4.55 -2.54
C VAL A 101 -16.17 -3.30 -2.63
N LEU A 102 -15.27 -3.29 -3.62
CA LEU A 102 -14.57 -2.10 -4.08
C LEU A 102 -14.98 -1.84 -5.53
N ASN A 103 -15.17 -0.56 -5.88
CA ASN A 103 -15.48 -0.19 -7.26
C ASN A 103 -14.20 -0.06 -8.09
N PHE A 104 -13.94 -1.05 -8.93
CA PHE A 104 -12.81 -1.08 -9.86
C PHE A 104 -13.13 -0.51 -11.25
N HIS A 105 -14.31 0.07 -11.47
CA HIS A 105 -14.73 0.66 -12.74
C HIS A 105 -14.55 -0.29 -13.95
N GLY A 106 -14.87 -1.57 -13.75
CA GLY A 106 -14.73 -2.61 -14.77
C GLY A 106 -13.28 -3.08 -15.05
N ARG A 107 -12.27 -2.54 -14.35
CA ARG A 107 -10.86 -2.93 -14.51
C ARG A 107 -10.51 -4.26 -13.86
N VAL A 108 -11.34 -4.72 -12.93
CA VAL A 108 -11.22 -6.00 -12.23
C VAL A 108 -12.53 -6.74 -12.41
N THR A 109 -12.44 -7.97 -12.91
CA THR A 109 -13.61 -8.77 -13.32
C THR A 109 -13.70 -10.11 -12.62
N GLN A 110 -12.65 -10.52 -11.90
CA GLN A 110 -12.60 -11.79 -11.20
C GLN A 110 -12.40 -11.58 -9.69
N ALA A 111 -13.13 -12.32 -8.87
CA ALA A 111 -12.95 -12.31 -7.42
C ALA A 111 -11.55 -12.84 -7.03
N SER A 112 -10.89 -12.16 -6.09
CA SER A 112 -9.60 -12.58 -5.55
C SER A 112 -9.27 -11.77 -4.29
N VAL A 113 -8.60 -12.41 -3.31
CA VAL A 113 -7.94 -11.71 -2.18
C VAL A 113 -6.83 -10.75 -2.63
N LYS A 114 -6.41 -10.81 -3.89
CA LYS A 114 -5.42 -9.91 -4.49
C LYS A 114 -6.02 -8.65 -5.09
N ASN A 115 -7.33 -8.48 -5.02
CA ASN A 115 -7.99 -7.28 -5.51
C ASN A 115 -7.92 -6.20 -4.42
N PHE A 116 -7.22 -5.10 -4.69
CA PHE A 116 -7.10 -3.99 -3.74
C PHE A 116 -6.93 -2.65 -4.45
N GLN A 117 -7.33 -1.59 -3.74
CA GLN A 117 -7.03 -0.21 -4.08
C GLN A 117 -6.20 0.39 -2.96
N ILE A 118 -5.21 1.22 -3.28
CA ILE A 118 -4.35 1.94 -2.35
C ILE A 118 -4.70 3.41 -2.37
N VAL A 119 -4.85 4.00 -1.19
CA VAL A 119 -5.16 5.41 -0.97
C VAL A 119 -4.21 6.00 0.08
N HIS A 120 -4.14 7.32 0.17
CA HIS A 120 -3.38 7.99 1.24
C HIS A 120 -4.06 7.75 2.60
N SER A 121 -3.28 7.51 3.65
CA SER A 121 -3.78 7.21 5.00
C SER A 121 -4.73 8.29 5.54
N MET A 122 -4.43 9.57 5.31
CA MET A 122 -5.30 10.70 5.69
C MET A 122 -6.71 10.62 5.09
N HIS A 123 -6.87 9.99 3.92
CA HIS A 123 -8.17 9.83 3.26
C HIS A 123 -8.87 8.53 3.66
N ALA A 124 -8.13 7.49 4.07
CA ALA A 124 -8.69 6.25 4.58
C ALA A 124 -9.47 6.43 5.90
N SER A 125 -9.03 7.37 6.76
CA SER A 125 -9.70 7.66 8.04
C SER A 125 -10.97 8.51 7.90
N GLN A 126 -11.10 9.28 6.81
CA GLN A 126 -12.25 10.17 6.60
C GLN A 126 -13.48 9.44 6.04
N SER A 127 -13.28 8.37 5.26
CA SER A 127 -14.38 7.52 4.77
C SER A 127 -15.15 6.84 5.90
N GLU A 128 -14.49 6.54 7.03
CA GLU A 128 -15.16 5.94 8.20
C GLU A 128 -16.09 6.93 8.92
N MET A 129 -15.80 8.24 8.86
CA MET A 129 -16.57 9.29 9.56
C MET A 129 -17.77 9.82 8.76
N ASN A 130 -17.68 9.82 7.42
CA ASN A 130 -18.72 10.37 6.55
C ASN A 130 -19.97 9.48 6.42
N HIS A 131 -19.92 8.21 6.86
CA HIS A 131 -21.07 7.30 6.79
C HIS A 131 -22.18 7.54 7.84
N GLN A 132 -22.02 8.54 8.74
CA GLN A 132 -23.01 8.83 9.79
C GLN A 132 -23.91 10.06 9.54
N ASN A 133 -23.74 10.84 8.46
CA ASN A 133 -24.43 12.15 8.31
C ASN A 133 -25.08 12.39 6.93
N ASN A 134 -25.78 11.41 6.35
CA ASN A 134 -26.50 11.60 5.07
C ASN A 134 -27.96 12.05 5.24
N ASN A 135 -28.19 13.25 5.78
CA ASN A 135 -29.50 13.92 5.71
C ASN A 135 -29.51 15.20 4.86
N ASN A 136 -28.38 15.65 4.28
CA ASN A 136 -28.35 16.84 3.42
C ASN A 136 -27.59 16.57 2.11
N HIS A 137 -28.23 16.98 1.00
CA HIS A 137 -27.91 16.66 -0.40
C HIS A 137 -26.62 17.33 -0.95
N GLN A 138 -25.58 17.52 -0.14
CA GLN A 138 -24.27 17.96 -0.63
C GLN A 138 -23.40 16.73 -0.89
N VAL A 139 -23.19 16.43 -2.18
CA VAL A 139 -22.19 15.44 -2.62
C VAL A 139 -20.81 16.04 -2.38
N ILE A 140 -20.26 15.84 -1.18
CA ILE A 140 -18.85 16.08 -0.92
C ILE A 140 -18.10 14.92 -1.60
N PRO A 141 -17.18 15.17 -2.54
CA PRO A 141 -16.38 14.12 -3.16
C PRO A 141 -15.71 13.29 -2.07
N ASP A 142 -15.87 11.96 -2.12
CA ASP A 142 -15.25 11.07 -1.15
C ASP A 142 -13.73 11.27 -1.22
N PRO A 143 -13.06 11.72 -0.14
CA PRO A 143 -11.62 11.97 -0.15
C PRO A 143 -10.81 10.72 -0.57
N SER A 144 -11.40 9.52 -0.46
CA SER A 144 -10.83 8.25 -0.92
C SER A 144 -11.06 7.95 -2.41
N GLU A 145 -11.52 8.92 -3.20
CA GLU A 145 -11.57 8.85 -4.68
C GLU A 145 -10.18 8.91 -5.32
N TYR A 146 -9.18 9.48 -4.64
CA TYR A 146 -7.81 9.45 -5.14
C TYR A 146 -7.15 8.08 -4.90
N VAL A 147 -7.52 7.12 -5.75
CA VAL A 147 -6.91 5.79 -5.80
C VAL A 147 -5.52 5.92 -6.43
N ILE A 148 -4.49 5.78 -5.61
CA ILE A 148 -3.07 5.88 -5.99
C ILE A 148 -2.67 4.65 -6.82
N MET A 149 -3.14 3.48 -6.42
CA MET A 149 -2.89 2.24 -7.14
C MET A 149 -4.11 1.35 -7.05
N GLN A 150 -4.44 0.71 -8.15
CA GLN A 150 -5.47 -0.30 -8.24
C GLN A 150 -4.85 -1.55 -8.85
N PHE A 151 -5.05 -2.68 -8.18
CA PHE A 151 -4.57 -3.97 -8.65
C PHE A 151 -5.67 -5.01 -8.50
N GLY A 152 -5.86 -5.85 -9.52
CA GLY A 152 -6.80 -6.95 -9.41
C GLY A 152 -6.85 -7.87 -10.61
N ARG A 153 -7.53 -8.99 -10.42
CA ARG A 153 -7.56 -10.11 -11.35
C ARG A 153 -8.56 -9.88 -12.48
N ILE A 154 -8.14 -10.18 -13.70
CA ILE A 154 -9.01 -10.20 -14.88
C ILE A 154 -9.12 -11.58 -15.53
N ASP A 155 -8.15 -12.47 -15.27
CA ASP A 155 -8.15 -13.86 -15.73
C ASP A 155 -7.30 -14.74 -14.79
N ASN A 156 -7.11 -16.01 -15.12
CA ASN A 156 -6.43 -16.99 -14.28
C ASN A 156 -5.04 -16.55 -13.82
N GLU A 157 -4.24 -16.01 -14.74
CA GLU A 157 -2.87 -15.55 -14.47
C GLU A 157 -2.65 -14.08 -14.91
N THR A 158 -3.74 -13.37 -15.18
CA THR A 158 -3.70 -12.01 -15.72
C THR A 158 -4.32 -11.03 -14.75
N PHE A 159 -3.60 -9.95 -14.48
CA PHE A 159 -3.98 -8.89 -13.55
C PHE A 159 -3.85 -7.52 -14.21
N THR A 160 -4.71 -6.59 -13.83
CA THR A 160 -4.57 -5.17 -14.17
C THR A 160 -3.87 -4.45 -13.04
N MET A 161 -3.05 -3.44 -13.40
CA MET A 161 -2.38 -2.56 -12.45
C MET A 161 -2.43 -1.13 -12.99
N ASP A 162 -3.22 -0.29 -12.33
CA ASP A 162 -3.33 1.13 -12.64
C ASP A 162 -2.58 1.90 -11.53
N VAL A 163 -1.73 2.87 -11.92
CA VAL A 163 -0.82 3.56 -10.99
C VAL A 163 -0.89 5.07 -11.22
N ARG A 164 -0.93 5.82 -10.13
CA ARG A 164 -0.87 7.28 -10.07
C ARG A 164 0.22 7.73 -9.12
N TYR A 165 0.57 9.01 -9.21
CA TYR A 165 1.41 9.67 -8.21
C TYR A 165 0.86 9.40 -6.80
N PRO A 166 1.71 9.15 -5.79
CA PRO A 166 3.17 9.26 -5.83
C PRO A 166 3.95 8.01 -6.22
N LEU A 167 3.28 6.91 -6.53
CA LEU A 167 3.97 5.66 -6.82
C LEU A 167 4.65 5.70 -8.19
N THR A 168 5.87 5.17 -8.22
CA THR A 168 6.52 4.76 -9.47
C THR A 168 6.06 3.36 -9.88
N PRO A 169 6.18 2.98 -11.17
CA PRO A 169 5.87 1.63 -11.61
C PRO A 169 6.64 0.53 -10.87
N VAL A 170 7.91 0.78 -10.49
CA VAL A 170 8.73 -0.19 -9.73
C VAL A 170 8.18 -0.39 -8.32
N GLN A 171 7.80 0.69 -7.63
CA GLN A 171 7.17 0.59 -6.30
C GLN A 171 5.82 -0.13 -6.40
N ALA A 172 4.97 0.27 -7.34
CA ALA A 172 3.65 -0.35 -7.53
C ALA A 172 3.76 -1.84 -7.87
N PHE A 173 4.67 -2.21 -8.77
CA PHE A 173 4.91 -3.61 -9.10
C PHE A 173 5.42 -4.39 -7.89
N GLY A 174 6.40 -3.86 -7.15
CA GLY A 174 6.90 -4.49 -5.93
C GLY A 174 5.79 -4.69 -4.90
N ILE A 175 4.91 -3.70 -4.72
CA ILE A 175 3.73 -3.79 -3.84
C ILE A 175 2.81 -4.92 -4.30
N ALA A 176 2.45 -4.97 -5.58
CA ALA A 176 1.60 -6.04 -6.14
C ALA A 176 2.19 -7.43 -5.89
N MET A 177 3.50 -7.60 -6.10
CA MET A 177 4.19 -8.88 -5.90
C MET A 177 4.12 -9.38 -4.44
N THR A 178 4.09 -8.47 -3.46
CA THR A 178 3.93 -8.89 -2.05
C THR A 178 2.59 -9.60 -1.79
N SER A 179 1.53 -9.28 -2.55
CA SER A 179 0.20 -9.92 -2.43
C SER A 179 0.17 -11.39 -2.89
N PHE A 180 1.17 -11.81 -3.68
CA PHE A 180 1.29 -13.20 -4.13
C PHE A 180 1.98 -14.11 -3.10
N HIS A 181 2.54 -13.56 -2.04
CA HIS A 181 3.24 -14.36 -1.04
C HIS A 181 2.25 -15.30 -0.31
N GLY A 182 2.53 -16.61 -0.29
CA GLY A 182 1.58 -17.66 0.11
C GLY A 182 0.89 -17.45 1.46
N LYS A 183 1.55 -16.85 2.46
CA LYS A 183 0.94 -16.55 3.77
C LYS A 183 -0.18 -15.50 3.73
N LEU A 184 -0.31 -14.76 2.63
CA LEU A 184 -1.34 -13.74 2.38
C LEU A 184 -2.38 -14.22 1.39
N ALA A 185 -1.98 -15.09 0.46
CA ALA A 185 -2.78 -15.59 -0.63
C ALA A 185 -3.57 -16.87 -0.32
N CYS A 186 -3.48 -17.43 0.90
CA CYS A 186 -4.30 -18.58 1.29
C CYS A 186 -5.77 -18.17 1.48
N GLU A 187 -6.58 -18.48 0.47
CA GLU A 187 -7.94 -19.00 0.62
C GLU A 187 -7.90 -20.53 0.62
#